data_AF-A0A2V9FKW3-F1
#
_entry.id   AF-A0A2V9FKW3-F1
#
_cell.length_a   1.000
_cell.length_b   1.000
_cell.length_c   1.000
_cell.angle_alpha   90.00
_cell.angle_beta   90.00
_cell.angle_gamma   90.00
#
_symmetry.space_group_name_H-M   'P 1'
#
loop_
_entity.id
_entity.type
_entity.pdbx_description
1 polymer ?
#
loop_
_entity_poly.entity_id
_entity_poly.type
_entity_poly.pdbx_seq_one_letter_code
_entity_poly.pdbx_strand_id
1 'polypeptide(L)'
;MKKTNKKEKPGAALSLRHISELIAYGEITVGEKVPMGCIAIAHDGHNSLAMLKRRNGESLIQLLTRLDQAIAMADKEGVFTDEINSPLDSTRR
;
A
#
# COMPACT_ATOMS: atom_id res chain seq x y z
N MET A 1 -26.97 -35.03 -18.18
CA MET A 1 -26.48 -33.68 -17.80
C MET A 1 -25.58 -33.81 -16.58
N LYS A 2 -24.27 -33.54 -16.69
CA LYS A 2 -23.36 -33.49 -15.53
C LYS A 2 -22.86 -32.06 -15.41
N LYS A 3 -23.40 -31.29 -14.45
CA LYS A 3 -22.91 -29.96 -14.11
C LYS A 3 -21.61 -30.15 -13.32
N THR A 4 -20.47 -29.84 -13.93
CA THR A 4 -19.19 -29.78 -13.23
C THR A 4 -19.15 -28.48 -12.43
N ASN A 5 -19.26 -28.61 -11.11
CA ASN A 5 -19.09 -27.48 -10.20
C ASN A 5 -17.61 -27.07 -10.26
N LYS A 6 -17.34 -25.93 -10.90
CA LYS A 6 -16.02 -25.29 -10.92
C LYS A 6 -15.73 -24.88 -9.49
N LYS A 7 -14.82 -25.58 -8.80
CA LYS A 7 -14.30 -25.13 -7.50
C LYS A 7 -13.65 -23.77 -7.74
N GLU A 8 -14.33 -22.70 -7.34
CA GLU A 8 -13.73 -21.38 -7.26
C GLU A 8 -12.55 -21.49 -6.29
N LYS A 9 -11.33 -21.26 -6.78
CA LYS A 9 -10.18 -21.07 -5.91
C LYS A 9 -10.54 -19.90 -4.99
N PRO A 10 -10.49 -20.05 -3.65
CA PRO A 10 -10.62 -18.89 -2.79
C PRO A 10 -9.57 -17.89 -3.26
N GLY A 11 -10.00 -16.67 -3.61
CA GLY A 11 -9.09 -15.61 -4.02
C GLY A 11 -7.96 -15.56 -3.01
N ALA A 12 -6.71 -15.62 -3.48
CA ALA A 12 -5.54 -15.72 -2.62
C ALA A 12 -5.65 -14.64 -1.52
N ALA A 13 -5.82 -15.08 -0.27
CA ALA A 13 -5.88 -14.17 0.86
C ALA A 13 -4.58 -13.38 0.88
N LEU A 14 -4.68 -12.06 0.83
CA LEU A 14 -3.50 -11.21 0.93
C LEU A 14 -2.98 -11.31 2.35
N SER A 15 -1.75 -11.77 2.50
CA SER A 15 -1.03 -11.65 3.77
C SER A 15 -0.44 -10.24 3.83
N LEU A 16 -1.12 -9.36 4.56
CA LEU A 16 -0.68 -7.98 4.83
C LEU A 16 -0.14 -7.91 6.27
N ARG A 17 0.93 -8.65 6.52
CA ARG A 17 1.43 -8.88 7.88
C ARG A 17 1.94 -7.59 8.53
N HIS A 18 2.68 -6.77 7.79
CA HIS A 18 3.29 -5.56 8.32
C HIS A 18 2.24 -4.48 8.57
N ILE A 19 1.23 -4.38 7.69
CA ILE A 19 0.04 -3.56 7.96
C ILE A 19 -0.68 -4.06 9.22
N SER A 20 -0.90 -5.37 9.34
CA SER A 20 -1.60 -5.95 10.50
C SER A 20 -0.85 -5.70 11.81
N GLU A 21 0.48 -5.73 11.79
CA GLU A 21 1.31 -5.42 12.95
C GLU A 21 1.26 -3.91 13.25
N LEU A 22 1.43 -3.06 12.22
CA LEU A 22 1.41 -1.59 12.35
C LEU A 22 0.13 -1.07 12.99
N ILE A 23 -1.04 -1.53 12.55
CA ILE A 23 -2.33 -1.02 13.06
C ILE A 23 -2.59 -1.34 14.54
N ALA A 24 -1.75 -2.17 15.18
CA ALA A 24 -1.82 -2.41 16.62
C ALA A 24 -1.28 -1.21 17.43
N TYR A 25 -0.44 -0.37 16.84
CA TYR A 25 0.20 0.77 17.53
C TYR A 25 0.25 2.07 16.70
N GLY A 26 -0.14 2.02 15.43
CA GLY A 26 -0.16 3.15 14.51
C GLY A 26 -1.41 3.15 13.63
N GLU A 27 -1.29 3.73 12.44
CA GLU A 27 -2.41 3.90 11.52
C GLU A 27 -2.02 3.70 10.06
N ILE A 28 -3.01 3.30 9.26
CA ILE A 28 -2.97 3.44 7.81
C ILE A 28 -4.12 4.34 7.37
N THR A 29 -3.83 5.28 6.47
CA THR A 29 -4.84 6.14 5.85
C THR A 29 -4.87 5.85 4.36
N VAL A 30 -6.04 5.47 3.83
CA VAL A 30 -6.26 5.25 2.40
C VAL A 30 -7.44 6.08 1.94
N GLY A 31 -7.24 6.89 0.91
CA GLY A 31 -8.30 7.76 0.42
C GLY A 31 -7.82 8.78 -0.60
N GLU A 32 -8.74 9.60 -1.08
CA GLU A 32 -8.42 10.72 -1.96
C GLU A 32 -7.99 11.93 -1.14
N LYS A 33 -6.84 12.52 -1.52
CA LYS A 33 -6.34 13.78 -0.97
C LYS A 33 -6.09 14.75 -2.11
N VAL A 34 -6.92 15.79 -2.23
CA VAL A 34 -6.76 16.82 -3.26
C VAL A 34 -5.51 17.66 -2.97
N PRO A 35 -4.68 18.03 -3.98
CA PRO A 35 -4.75 17.67 -5.41
C PRO A 35 -3.95 16.41 -5.79
N MET A 36 -3.46 15.64 -4.80
CA MET A 36 -2.56 14.49 -5.01
C MET A 36 -3.28 13.28 -5.60
N GLY A 37 -4.59 13.16 -5.40
CA GLY A 37 -5.42 12.03 -5.82
C GLY A 37 -5.50 10.94 -4.73
N CYS A 38 -5.75 9.70 -5.14
CA CYS A 38 -5.81 8.58 -4.18
C CYS A 38 -4.41 8.21 -3.67
N ILE A 39 -4.25 8.20 -2.36
CA ILE A 39 -3.00 7.93 -1.66
C ILE A 39 -3.20 6.86 -0.59
N ALA A 40 -2.09 6.25 -0.17
CA ALA A 40 -2.03 5.36 0.97
C ALA A 40 -0.82 5.75 1.85
N ILE A 41 -1.07 6.00 3.13
CA ILE A 41 -0.04 6.41 4.10
C ILE A 41 -0.02 5.40 5.24
N ALA A 42 1.18 5.08 5.73
CA ALA A 42 1.43 4.28 6.93
C ALA A 42 2.24 5.11 7.93
N HIS A 43 1.78 5.16 9.18
CA HIS A 43 2.36 5.97 10.25
C HIS A 43 2.39 5.18 11.56
N ASP A 44 3.53 5.13 12.25
CA ASP A 44 3.72 4.34 13.49
C ASP A 44 3.40 5.10 14.78
N GLY A 45 2.94 6.35 14.66
CA GLY A 45 2.70 7.27 15.78
C GLY A 45 3.82 8.31 15.96
N HIS A 46 5.02 8.05 15.43
CA HIS A 46 6.17 8.95 15.50
C HIS A 46 6.66 9.38 14.11
N ASN A 47 6.65 8.47 13.13
CA ASN A 47 7.18 8.63 11.80
C ASN A 47 6.21 8.11 10.74
N SER A 48 6.19 8.80 9.59
CA SER A 48 5.56 8.28 8.37
C SER A 48 6.45 7.23 7.74
N LEU A 49 6.11 5.94 7.90
CA LEU A 49 6.88 4.81 7.36
C LEU A 49 6.84 4.78 5.82
N ALA A 50 5.66 5.06 5.26
CA ALA A 50 5.45 5.07 3.83
C ALA A 50 4.32 6.03 3.43
N MET A 51 4.53 6.74 2.32
CA MET A 51 3.56 7.62 1.67
C MET A 51 3.52 7.28 0.18
N LEU A 52 2.48 6.58 -0.26
CA LEU A 52 2.33 6.09 -1.63
C LEU A 52 1.22 6.83 -2.37
N LYS A 53 1.43 7.04 -3.66
CA LYS A 53 0.40 7.53 -4.58
C LYS A 53 -0.12 6.34 -5.39
N ARG A 54 -1.45 6.22 -5.50
CA ARG A 54 -2.07 5.18 -6.33
C ARG A 54 -1.67 5.39 -7.79
N ARG A 55 -1.11 4.36 -8.41
CA ARG A 55 -0.71 4.38 -9.83
C ARG A 55 -1.92 4.22 -10.75
N ASN A 56 -1.82 4.70 -11.98
CA ASN A 56 -2.90 4.54 -12.94
C ASN A 56 -3.16 3.05 -13.23
N GLY A 57 -4.41 2.60 -13.14
CA GLY A 57 -4.77 1.19 -13.31
C GLY A 57 -4.43 0.27 -12.12
N GLU A 58 -3.84 0.80 -11.04
CA GLU A 58 -3.54 0.02 -9.84
C GLU A 58 -4.83 -0.28 -9.07
N SER A 59 -5.06 -1.55 -8.72
CA SER A 59 -6.16 -1.95 -7.84
C SER A 59 -5.86 -1.61 -6.37
N LEU A 60 -6.91 -1.50 -5.54
CA LEU A 60 -6.73 -1.29 -4.09
C LEU A 60 -5.86 -2.38 -3.46
N ILE A 61 -6.03 -3.63 -3.88
CA ILE A 61 -5.22 -4.77 -3.43
C ILE A 61 -3.73 -4.58 -3.74
N GLN A 62 -3.41 -4.13 -4.97
CA GLN A 62 -2.03 -3.87 -5.36
C GLN A 62 -1.43 -2.71 -4.55
N LEU A 63 -2.20 -1.64 -4.34
CA LEU A 63 -1.77 -0.51 -3.51
C LEU A 63 -1.48 -0.94 -2.07
N LEU A 64 -2.37 -1.73 -1.45
CA LEU A 64 -2.18 -2.26 -0.09
C LEU A 64 -0.99 -3.21 0.00
N THR A 65 -0.77 -4.05 -1.01
CA THR A 65 0.40 -4.94 -1.08
C THR A 65 1.69 -4.13 -1.13
N ARG A 66 1.71 -3.05 -1.92
CA ARG A 66 2.86 -2.14 -2.03
C ARG A 66 3.12 -1.39 -0.73
N LEU A 67 2.05 -0.97 -0.05
CA LEU A 67 2.15 -0.34 1.27
C LEU A 67 2.74 -1.31 2.31
N ASP A 68 2.27 -2.56 2.35
CA ASP A 68 2.81 -3.58 3.25
C ASP A 68 4.31 -3.82 3.03
N GLN A 69 4.73 -3.89 1.76
CA GLN A 69 6.15 -4.01 1.41
C GLN A 69 6.96 -2.77 1.82
N ALA A 70 6.39 -1.57 1.67
CA ALA A 70 7.06 -0.32 2.05
C ALA A 70 7.25 -0.22 3.57
N ILE A 71 6.26 -0.63 4.37
CA ILE A 71 6.40 -0.75 5.83
C ILE A 71 7.53 -1.72 6.17
N ALA A 72 7.56 -2.89 5.52
CA ALA A 72 8.62 -3.87 5.76
C ALA A 72 10.04 -3.33 5.45
N MET A 73 10.19 -2.49 4.42
CA MET A 73 11.46 -1.83 4.09
C MET A 73 11.84 -0.77 5.13
N ALA A 74 10.87 0.02 5.59
CA ALA A 74 11.10 1.00 6.64
C ALA A 74 11.57 0.32 7.94
N ASP A 75 10.90 -0.76 8.34
CA ASP A 75 11.21 -1.48 9.59
C ASP A 75 12.55 -2.23 9.53
N LYS A 76 12.85 -2.90 8.41
CA LYS A 76 14.05 -3.76 8.31
C LYS A 76 15.30 -3.00 7.91
N GLU A 77 15.16 -2.06 6.98
CA GLU A 77 16.29 -1.41 6.31
C GLU A 77 16.38 0.09 6.66
N GLY A 78 15.41 0.63 7.40
CA GLY A 78 15.33 2.07 7.68
C GLY A 78 15.00 2.91 6.44
N VAL A 79 14.46 2.30 5.37
CA VAL A 79 14.17 2.96 4.10
C VAL A 79 12.71 3.42 4.05
N PHE A 80 12.49 4.71 4.30
CA PHE A 80 11.18 5.35 4.25
C PHE A 80 10.79 5.69 2.80
N THR A 81 9.62 5.25 2.35
CA THR A 81 9.17 5.49 0.97
C THR A 81 8.25 6.70 0.92
N ASP A 82 8.61 7.76 0.19
CA ASP A 82 7.76 8.93 0.01
C ASP A 82 7.54 9.27 -1.48
N GLU A 83 6.48 8.76 -2.08
CA GLU A 83 6.09 9.07 -3.46
C GLU A 83 5.33 10.41 -3.59
N ILE A 84 4.98 11.05 -2.47
CA ILE A 84 4.12 12.25 -2.45
C ILE A 84 4.98 13.52 -2.42
N ASN A 85 6.03 13.54 -1.60
CA ASN A 85 6.91 14.69 -1.43
C ASN A 85 8.27 14.52 -2.10
N SER A 86 8.59 13.33 -2.62
CA SER A 86 9.80 13.19 -3.45
C SER A 86 9.70 14.18 -4.62
N PRO A 87 10.71 15.03 -4.83
CA PRO A 87 10.75 15.87 -6.02
C PRO A 87 10.68 14.93 -7.21
N LEU A 88 9.58 15.02 -7.96
CA LEU A 88 9.40 14.31 -9.22
C LEU A 88 10.72 14.39 -9.98
N ASP A 89 11.24 13.22 -10.36
CA ASP A 89 12.23 13.10 -11.42
C ASP A 89 11.92 14.16 -12.49
N SER A 90 12.89 15.03 -12.72
CA SER A 90 12.84 16.21 -13.57
C SER A 90 12.67 15.89 -15.07
N THR A 91 12.14 14.71 -15.41
CA THR A 91 12.22 14.10 -16.75
C THR A 91 10.85 13.90 -17.43
N ARG A 92 9.83 14.67 -17.04
CA ARG A 92 8.64 14.88 -17.90
C ARG A 92 8.45 16.37 -18.17
N ARG A 93 9.26 16.90 -19.07
CA ARG A 93 8.95 18.09 -19.89
C ARG A 93 8.92 17.68 -21.33
#